data_AF-A0A6D2JZC8-F1
#
_entry.id   AF-A0A6D2JZC8-F1
#
_cell.length_a   1.000
_cell.length_b   1.000
_cell.length_c   1.000
_cell.angle_alpha   90.00
_cell.angle_beta   90.00
_cell.angle_gamma   90.00
#
_symmetry.space_group_name_H-M   'P 1'
#
loop_
_entity.id
_entity.type
_entity.pdbx_description
1 polymer ?
#
loop_
_entity_poly.entity_id
_entity_poly.type
_entity_poly.pdbx_seq_one_letter_code
_entity_poly.pdbx_strand_id
1 'polypeptide(L)'
;MNSCFFLLFIFTAVTFLRCLTSTEAATCHPDDEAGLLAFKAGITRDPSGILSSWKKGTDCCPWNGITCLPGGRVTRLLVEGSSVIAGSIFTGTISPSLAKLQHLTDVRFGNLQIIGSFPQFLFQLPNLKAVYIRNTSLSGPLPVNIGGLSRLEYLILDGNQFTGPIPSSLSSLTNLYQLSLANNRFSGTIPNMFKSMTKLQYILLTNNKFSGELPPSIASLARTLLWLQVGQNNLSGTIPDYLSRCKVLSTLYLFRNRFSGVVPKSLARLTKLTDLDLSHNLLTGPFPFLKVKDMRSLDLSYNKFQLKEIPKWVTSSELMYSLKLAKCGIKMRLDDWKAVSIFGYSYIDLSENEITGSPARLLNQANQLFAFKASGNKLRFNMGELRFDKSLGILDLSRNLVFGKVPTGVDTLEELNLSHNHLCGKLPTTKFPASAFAGNDCLCGSPLSPCKF
;
A
#
# COMPACT_ATOMS: atom_id res chain seq x y z
N MET A 1 1.77 86.51 -5.77
CA MET A 1 2.87 85.74 -6.41
C MET A 1 3.71 85.09 -5.32
N ASN A 2 3.07 84.32 -4.44
CA ASN A 2 2.63 82.92 -4.54
C ASN A 2 3.68 81.96 -3.99
N SER A 3 3.70 81.94 -2.65
CA SER A 3 4.29 80.98 -1.72
C SER A 3 3.81 79.51 -1.92
N CYS A 4 3.17 79.19 -3.05
CA CYS A 4 2.66 77.86 -3.37
C CYS A 4 3.67 76.93 -4.04
N PHE A 5 4.79 77.43 -4.57
CA PHE A 5 5.75 76.59 -5.30
C PHE A 5 6.78 75.88 -4.41
N PHE A 6 7.04 76.38 -3.19
CA PHE A 6 8.04 75.78 -2.30
C PHE A 6 7.47 74.67 -1.40
N LEU A 7 6.18 74.73 -1.08
CA LEU A 7 5.48 73.69 -0.29
C LEU A 7 5.12 72.45 -1.13
N LEU A 8 5.00 72.58 -2.46
CA LEU A 8 4.69 71.45 -3.34
C LEU A 8 5.89 70.51 -3.58
N PHE A 9 7.12 70.98 -3.37
CA PHE A 9 8.33 70.17 -3.58
C PHE A 9 8.70 69.31 -2.36
N ILE A 10 8.32 69.74 -1.14
CA ILE A 10 8.58 68.96 0.09
C ILE A 10 7.54 67.84 0.27
N PHE A 11 6.29 68.06 -0.17
CA PHE A 11 5.24 67.03 -0.08
C PHE A 11 5.38 65.92 -1.14
N THR A 12 5.97 66.21 -2.31
CA THR A 12 6.29 65.19 -3.31
C THR A 12 7.55 64.41 -2.93
N ALA A 13 8.54 65.03 -2.28
CA ALA A 13 9.73 64.33 -1.77
C ALA A 13 9.41 63.37 -0.61
N VAL A 14 8.48 63.71 0.29
CA VAL A 14 8.08 62.85 1.43
C VAL A 14 7.11 61.73 1.00
N THR A 15 6.32 61.92 -0.05
CA THR A 15 5.50 60.83 -0.64
C THR A 15 6.31 59.90 -1.54
N PHE A 16 7.38 60.40 -2.20
CA PHE A 16 8.36 59.54 -2.87
C PHE A 16 9.26 58.77 -1.89
N LEU A 17 9.60 59.33 -0.72
CA LEU A 17 10.33 58.60 0.33
C LEU A 17 9.47 57.57 1.08
N ARG A 18 8.13 57.69 1.05
CA ARG A 18 7.20 56.67 1.56
C ARG A 18 6.84 55.59 0.55
N CYS A 19 7.26 55.75 -0.71
CA CYS A 19 7.13 54.74 -1.76
C CYS A 19 8.45 54.05 -2.11
N LEU A 20 9.52 54.31 -1.35
CA LEU A 20 10.61 53.36 -1.18
C LEU A 20 10.19 52.29 -0.15
N THR A 21 9.11 51.57 -0.44
CA THR A 21 9.09 50.17 -0.02
C THR A 21 10.25 49.55 -0.77
N SER A 22 11.28 49.12 -0.05
CA SER A 22 12.39 48.35 -0.57
C SER A 22 11.87 47.25 -1.50
N THR A 23 11.86 47.49 -2.81
CA THR A 23 11.87 46.42 -3.80
C THR A 23 13.30 45.91 -3.90
N GLU A 24 13.92 45.62 -2.76
CA GLU A 24 14.87 44.52 -2.75
C GLU A 24 13.99 43.31 -3.01
N ALA A 25 14.10 42.73 -4.21
CA ALA A 25 13.50 41.43 -4.48
C ALA A 25 13.87 40.54 -3.29
N ALA A 26 12.87 40.04 -2.57
CA ALA A 26 13.10 39.36 -1.29
C ALA A 26 14.19 38.31 -1.49
N THR A 27 15.34 38.52 -0.87
CA THR A 27 16.46 37.58 -0.99
C THR A 27 16.19 36.41 -0.06
N CYS A 28 16.59 35.20 -0.45
CA CYS A 28 16.46 34.05 0.44
C CYS A 28 17.17 34.36 1.77
N HIS A 29 16.56 33.94 2.89
CA HIS A 29 17.22 34.10 4.18
C HIS A 29 18.59 33.40 4.16
N PRO A 30 19.70 34.04 4.60
CA PRO A 30 21.05 33.52 4.42
C PRO A 30 21.27 32.09 4.96
N ASP A 31 20.67 31.78 6.11
CA ASP A 31 20.75 30.43 6.68
C ASP A 31 20.01 29.37 5.84
N ASP A 32 18.83 29.73 5.32
CA ASP A 32 18.01 28.82 4.54
C ASP A 32 18.70 28.57 3.18
N GLU A 33 19.21 29.63 2.54
CA GLU A 33 20.01 29.52 1.32
C GLU A 33 21.24 28.64 1.54
N ALA A 34 22.02 28.91 2.59
CA ALA A 34 23.24 28.17 2.89
C ALA A 34 22.95 26.69 3.17
N GLY A 35 21.87 26.38 3.89
CA GLY A 35 21.46 25.00 4.15
C GLY A 35 21.03 24.26 2.88
N LEU A 36 20.21 24.90 2.04
CA LEU A 36 19.72 24.33 0.78
C LEU A 36 20.85 24.14 -0.24
N LEU A 37 21.72 25.13 -0.42
CA LEU A 37 22.85 25.01 -1.35
C LEU A 37 23.89 23.98 -0.86
N ALA A 38 24.08 23.84 0.45
CA ALA A 38 24.91 22.77 1.00
C ALA A 38 24.30 21.37 0.78
N PHE A 39 22.97 21.25 0.82
CA PHE A 39 22.29 20.02 0.40
C PHE A 39 22.53 19.75 -1.09
N LYS A 40 22.31 20.74 -1.95
CA LYS A 40 22.55 20.63 -3.40
C LYS A 40 23.99 20.22 -3.73
N ALA A 41 24.98 20.75 -3.01
CA ALA A 41 26.38 20.39 -3.19
C ALA A 41 26.70 18.92 -2.82
N GLY A 42 25.89 18.30 -1.95
CA GLY A 42 26.01 16.88 -1.59
C GLY A 42 25.37 15.91 -2.60
N ILE A 43 24.74 16.43 -3.66
CA ILE A 43 24.13 15.65 -4.73
C ILE A 43 25.15 15.45 -5.84
N THR A 44 25.46 14.19 -6.14
CA THR A 44 26.47 13.82 -7.12
C THR A 44 25.92 13.64 -8.53
N ARG A 45 24.62 13.33 -8.67
CA ARG A 45 23.92 13.27 -9.96
C ARG A 45 22.48 13.74 -9.83
N ASP A 46 22.06 14.64 -10.71
CA ASP A 46 20.68 15.14 -10.85
C ASP A 46 20.32 15.25 -12.35
N PRO A 47 20.18 14.12 -13.07
CA PRO A 47 19.98 14.12 -14.53
C PRO A 47 18.63 14.73 -14.96
N SER A 48 17.64 14.73 -14.07
CA SER A 48 16.32 15.33 -14.31
C SER A 48 16.26 16.81 -13.93
N GLY A 49 17.36 17.38 -13.42
CA GLY A 49 17.42 18.78 -13.02
C GLY A 49 16.41 19.15 -11.95
N ILE A 50 16.13 18.26 -11.00
CA ILE A 50 15.18 18.47 -9.88
C ILE A 50 15.54 19.75 -9.13
N LEU A 51 16.85 19.97 -8.91
CA LEU A 51 17.39 21.13 -8.19
C LEU A 51 17.83 22.27 -9.14
N SER A 52 17.50 22.23 -10.43
CA SER A 52 17.99 23.19 -11.44
C SER A 52 17.62 24.65 -11.12
N SER A 53 16.47 24.87 -10.48
CA SER A 53 16.00 26.19 -10.04
C SER A 53 16.78 26.76 -8.86
N TRP A 54 17.53 25.94 -8.11
CA TRP A 54 18.22 26.35 -6.90
C TRP A 54 19.50 27.11 -7.25
N LYS A 55 19.45 28.44 -7.21
CA LYS A 55 20.54 29.33 -7.66
C LYS A 55 20.95 30.30 -6.55
N LYS A 56 22.24 30.32 -6.25
CA LYS A 56 22.82 31.23 -5.26
C LYS A 56 22.50 32.70 -5.58
N GLY A 57 22.21 33.49 -4.56
CA GLY A 57 21.88 34.91 -4.64
C GLY A 57 20.45 35.21 -5.09
N THR A 58 19.57 34.21 -5.14
CA THR A 58 18.16 34.38 -5.56
C THR A 58 17.21 34.07 -4.41
N ASP A 59 15.96 34.53 -4.51
CA ASP A 59 14.89 34.07 -3.62
C ASP A 59 14.75 32.55 -3.72
N CYS A 60 14.76 31.86 -2.58
CA CYS A 60 14.62 30.41 -2.52
C CYS A 60 13.18 29.95 -2.47
N CYS A 61 12.23 30.82 -2.15
CA CYS A 61 10.82 30.46 -2.07
C CYS A 61 10.20 30.01 -3.41
N PRO A 62 10.63 30.56 -4.57
CA PRO A 62 10.26 30.06 -5.89
C PRO A 62 11.02 28.81 -6.34
N TRP A 63 12.02 28.34 -5.59
CA TRP A 63 12.76 27.14 -5.98
C TRP A 63 11.86 25.91 -5.94
N ASN A 64 12.06 25.02 -6.91
CA ASN A 64 11.29 23.78 -7.01
C ASN A 64 11.39 22.99 -5.71
N GLY A 65 10.24 22.60 -5.15
CA GLY A 65 10.15 21.84 -3.91
C GLY A 65 10.28 22.64 -2.62
N ILE A 66 10.42 23.96 -2.67
CA ILE A 66 10.50 24.83 -1.49
C ILE A 66 9.13 25.48 -1.22
N THR A 67 8.78 25.62 0.05
CA THR A 67 7.62 26.43 0.48
C THR A 67 8.04 27.30 1.66
N CYS A 68 7.63 28.55 1.67
CA CYS A 68 7.98 29.54 2.68
C CYS A 68 6.76 30.10 3.41
N LEU A 69 7.02 30.65 4.61
CA LEU A 69 6.09 31.56 5.29
C LEU A 69 6.11 32.96 4.65
N PRO A 70 5.06 33.78 4.91
CA PRO A 70 5.18 35.23 4.77
C PRO A 70 6.39 35.73 5.59
N GLY A 71 7.38 36.32 4.93
CA GLY A 71 8.69 36.66 5.52
C GLY A 71 9.87 35.80 5.04
N GLY A 72 9.67 34.90 4.08
CA GLY A 72 10.75 34.27 3.31
C GLY A 72 11.46 33.09 3.99
N ARG A 73 11.00 32.64 5.17
CA ARG A 73 11.57 31.48 5.86
C ARG A 73 11.02 30.17 5.33
N VAL A 74 11.91 29.22 5.04
CA VAL A 74 11.55 27.91 4.48
C VAL A 74 10.88 27.02 5.53
N THR A 75 9.74 26.44 5.16
CA THR A 75 8.90 25.58 6.04
C THR A 75 8.65 24.19 5.50
N ARG A 76 8.74 24.00 4.18
CA ARG A 76 8.70 22.68 3.55
C ARG A 76 9.86 22.53 2.58
N LEU A 77 10.50 21.37 2.66
CA LEU A 77 11.47 20.90 1.68
C LEU A 77 10.95 19.60 1.07
N LEU A 78 10.75 19.61 -0.25
CA LEU A 78 10.33 18.46 -1.05
C LEU A 78 11.35 18.21 -2.16
N VAL A 79 11.91 17.01 -2.20
CA VAL A 79 12.74 16.53 -3.31
C VAL A 79 12.22 15.15 -3.70
N GLU A 80 11.57 15.09 -4.85
CA GLU A 80 10.90 13.89 -5.35
C GLU A 80 11.44 13.54 -6.74
N GLY A 81 11.99 12.34 -6.87
CA GLY A 81 12.45 11.79 -8.13
C GLY A 81 11.36 11.01 -8.87
N SER A 82 11.70 10.48 -10.03
CA SER A 82 10.85 9.56 -10.78
C SER A 82 11.36 8.13 -10.62
N SER A 83 10.49 7.23 -10.13
CA SER A 83 10.77 5.79 -10.08
C SER A 83 10.53 5.08 -11.42
N VAL A 84 9.98 5.79 -12.42
CA VAL A 84 9.49 5.21 -13.69
C VAL A 84 10.53 5.31 -14.80
N ILE A 85 11.42 6.30 -14.74
CA ILE A 85 12.36 6.59 -15.83
C ILE A 85 13.71 5.93 -15.51
N ALA A 86 14.05 4.85 -16.20
CA ALA A 86 15.38 4.27 -16.13
C ALA A 86 16.43 5.33 -16.54
N GLY A 87 17.39 5.62 -15.65
CA GLY A 87 18.44 6.61 -15.90
C GLY A 87 18.23 7.99 -15.27
N SER A 88 17.06 8.29 -14.68
CA SER A 88 16.79 9.56 -13.94
C SER A 88 17.37 9.56 -12.51
N ILE A 89 18.51 8.90 -12.31
CA ILE A 89 19.01 8.53 -10.98
C ILE A 89 19.54 9.77 -10.25
N PHE A 90 18.79 10.23 -9.26
CA PHE A 90 19.24 11.24 -8.29
C PHE A 90 20.10 10.57 -7.22
N THR A 91 21.42 10.81 -7.21
CA THR A 91 22.36 10.19 -6.24
C THR A 91 22.99 11.23 -5.33
N GLY A 92 23.22 10.88 -4.07
CA GLY A 92 23.91 11.77 -3.14
C GLY A 92 23.73 11.37 -1.69
N THR A 93 23.94 12.33 -0.80
CA THR A 93 23.72 12.20 0.65
C THR A 93 22.83 13.33 1.14
N ILE A 94 22.13 13.11 2.26
CA ILE A 94 21.39 14.19 2.91
C ILE A 94 22.36 14.99 3.78
N SER A 95 22.63 16.21 3.37
CA SER A 95 23.56 17.12 4.06
C SER A 95 23.07 17.51 5.46
N PRO A 96 23.88 17.36 6.51
CA PRO A 96 23.54 17.83 7.86
C PRO A 96 23.30 19.34 7.96
N SER A 97 23.81 20.12 7.00
CA SER A 97 23.61 21.57 6.92
C SER A 97 22.14 21.98 6.76
N LEU A 98 21.24 21.05 6.42
CA LEU A 98 19.80 21.28 6.45
C LEU A 98 19.27 21.63 7.85
N ALA A 99 20.04 21.38 8.92
CA ALA A 99 19.75 21.90 10.26
C ALA A 99 19.61 23.44 10.28
N LYS A 100 20.18 24.18 9.33
CA LYS A 100 20.07 25.64 9.29
C LYS A 100 18.64 26.14 9.03
N LEU A 101 17.78 25.32 8.43
CA LEU A 101 16.39 25.68 8.12
C LEU A 101 15.48 25.51 9.34
N GLN A 102 15.66 26.38 10.33
CA GLN A 102 15.05 26.29 11.67
C GLN A 102 13.50 26.41 11.69
N HIS A 103 12.90 26.80 10.58
CA HIS A 103 11.44 26.89 10.41
C HIS A 103 10.83 25.69 9.68
N LEU A 104 11.62 24.68 9.31
CA LEU A 104 11.10 23.46 8.70
C LEU A 104 10.08 22.77 9.58
N THR A 105 8.94 22.50 8.96
CA THR A 105 7.84 21.71 9.54
C THR A 105 7.64 20.39 8.79
N ASP A 106 8.04 20.33 7.52
CA ASP A 106 7.78 19.22 6.61
C ASP A 106 9.01 18.95 5.73
N VAL A 107 9.57 17.74 5.84
CA VAL A 107 10.71 17.28 5.04
C VAL A 107 10.29 16.04 4.26
N ARG A 108 10.42 16.11 2.94
CA ARG A 108 10.03 15.04 2.00
C ARG A 108 11.15 14.72 1.02
N PHE A 109 11.64 13.49 1.09
CA PHE A 109 12.57 12.89 0.14
C PHE A 109 11.92 11.63 -0.42
N GLY A 110 11.79 11.52 -1.74
CA GLY A 110 11.06 10.41 -2.35
C GLY A 110 11.66 9.96 -3.68
N ASN A 111 11.78 8.64 -3.87
CA ASN A 111 12.25 8.05 -5.13
C ASN A 111 13.66 8.55 -5.55
N LEU A 112 14.60 8.56 -4.60
CA LEU A 112 15.98 9.04 -4.79
C LEU A 112 16.98 7.95 -4.41
N GLN A 113 18.13 7.84 -5.08
CA GLN A 113 19.22 6.94 -4.65
C GLN A 113 20.17 7.62 -3.67
N ILE A 114 19.61 8.13 -2.57
CA ILE A 114 20.36 8.71 -1.46
C ILE A 114 20.80 7.59 -0.51
N ILE A 115 22.08 7.58 -0.13
CA ILE A 115 22.66 6.66 0.84
C ILE A 115 22.94 7.34 2.19
N GLY A 116 23.20 6.54 3.22
CA GLY A 116 23.55 7.01 4.56
C GLY A 116 22.67 6.39 5.63
N SER A 117 22.69 6.98 6.83
CA SER A 117 21.85 6.59 7.96
C SER A 117 20.67 7.55 8.14
N PHE A 118 19.84 7.31 9.16
CA PHE A 118 18.77 8.25 9.53
C PHE A 118 19.34 9.67 9.72
N PRO A 119 18.77 10.71 9.08
CA PRO A 119 19.39 12.04 9.10
C PRO A 119 19.33 12.70 10.48
N GLN A 120 20.48 12.80 11.15
CA GLN A 120 20.57 13.31 12.53
C GLN A 120 20.22 14.79 12.67
N PHE A 121 20.35 15.58 11.60
CA PHE A 121 20.02 17.01 11.63
C PHE A 121 18.54 17.27 11.96
N LEU A 122 17.65 16.29 11.73
CA LEU A 122 16.22 16.41 12.04
C LEU A 122 15.97 16.69 13.53
N PHE A 123 16.84 16.21 14.42
CA PHE A 123 16.75 16.48 15.86
C PHE A 123 17.03 17.94 16.25
N GLN A 124 17.58 18.73 15.32
CA GLN A 124 17.89 20.15 15.52
C GLN A 124 16.79 21.06 14.96
N LEU A 125 15.69 20.50 14.43
CA LEU A 125 14.59 21.25 13.84
C LEU A 125 13.42 21.38 14.83
N PRO A 126 13.21 22.56 15.44
CA PRO A 126 12.28 22.72 16.57
C PRO A 126 10.81 22.65 16.17
N ASN A 127 10.47 22.79 14.89
CA ASN A 127 9.09 22.88 14.41
C ASN A 127 8.68 21.69 13.54
N LEU A 128 9.51 20.65 13.47
CA LEU A 128 9.30 19.51 12.58
C LEU A 128 8.07 18.68 13.00
N LYS A 129 7.15 18.52 12.05
CA LYS A 129 5.90 17.77 12.18
C LYS A 129 5.80 16.58 11.23
N ALA A 130 6.45 16.68 10.08
CA ALA A 130 6.32 15.72 9.00
C ALA A 130 7.70 15.31 8.47
N VAL A 131 7.97 14.01 8.50
CA VAL A 131 9.15 13.40 7.88
C VAL A 131 8.68 12.29 6.95
N TYR A 132 8.91 12.49 5.66
CA TYR A 132 8.63 11.52 4.61
C TYR A 132 9.95 11.23 3.89
N ILE A 133 10.52 10.05 4.10
CA ILE A 133 11.72 9.60 3.39
C ILE A 133 11.39 8.26 2.76
N ARG A 134 10.98 8.26 1.49
CA ARG A 134 10.43 7.08 0.82
C ARG A 134 11.29 6.63 -0.35
N ASN A 135 11.39 5.33 -0.56
CA ASN A 135 12.05 4.73 -1.73
C ASN A 135 13.45 5.33 -1.93
N THR A 136 14.26 5.28 -0.88
CA THR A 136 15.68 5.66 -0.93
C THR A 136 16.59 4.53 -0.46
N SER A 137 17.89 4.77 -0.41
CA SER A 137 18.89 3.78 0.03
C SER A 137 19.42 4.06 1.44
N LEU A 138 18.68 4.82 2.27
CA LEU A 138 19.04 4.99 3.68
C LEU A 138 19.00 3.65 4.42
N SER A 139 19.94 3.46 5.35
CA SER A 139 20.22 2.18 5.99
C SER A 139 20.62 2.34 7.46
N GLY A 140 20.90 1.21 8.13
CA GLY A 140 21.25 1.19 9.55
C GLY A 140 20.03 1.30 10.48
N PRO A 141 20.24 1.34 11.80
CA PRO A 141 19.14 1.40 12.76
C PRO A 141 18.52 2.80 12.86
N LEU A 142 17.27 2.84 13.34
CA LEU A 142 16.71 4.11 13.82
C LEU A 142 17.45 4.56 15.08
N PRO A 143 17.66 5.88 15.27
CA PRO A 143 18.36 6.39 16.44
C PRO A 143 17.60 6.08 17.74
N VAL A 144 18.33 5.71 18.79
CA VAL A 144 17.73 5.39 20.10
C VAL A 144 16.99 6.58 20.73
N ASN A 145 17.33 7.80 20.33
CA ASN A 145 16.71 9.06 20.75
C ASN A 145 15.61 9.56 19.80
N ILE A 146 15.05 8.72 18.91
CA ILE A 146 14.00 9.12 17.96
C ILE A 146 12.82 9.85 18.63
N GLY A 147 12.53 9.53 19.89
CA GLY A 147 11.54 10.21 20.71
C GLY A 147 11.76 11.71 20.93
N GLY A 148 12.97 12.24 20.65
CA GLY A 148 13.26 13.67 20.68
C GLY A 148 12.47 14.49 19.65
N LEU A 149 11.98 13.85 18.58
CA LEU A 149 11.14 14.47 17.55
C LEU A 149 9.67 14.58 17.99
N SER A 150 9.42 14.93 19.25
CA SER A 150 8.12 14.85 19.95
C SER A 150 6.94 15.62 19.31
N ARG A 151 7.22 16.52 18.37
CA ARG A 151 6.23 17.28 17.59
C ARG A 151 5.77 16.56 16.32
N LEU A 152 6.38 15.42 15.97
CA LEU A 152 6.01 14.68 14.77
C LEU A 152 4.55 14.20 14.82
N GLU A 153 3.88 14.48 13.71
CA GLU A 153 2.55 14.01 13.35
C GLU A 153 2.66 12.88 12.30
N TYR A 154 3.69 12.91 11.44
CA TYR A 154 3.91 11.91 10.39
C TYR A 154 5.38 11.45 10.37
N LEU A 155 5.59 10.14 10.50
CA LEU A 155 6.89 9.49 10.30
C LEU A 155 6.72 8.38 9.27
N ILE A 156 7.13 8.66 8.03
CA ILE A 156 6.99 7.77 6.88
C ILE A 156 8.37 7.48 6.29
N LEU A 157 8.84 6.25 6.45
CA LEU A 157 10.18 5.80 6.07
C LEU A 157 10.14 4.62 5.10
N ASP A 158 9.07 4.50 4.31
CA ASP A 158 8.80 3.32 3.48
C ASP A 158 9.86 3.09 2.39
N GLY A 159 10.16 1.84 2.08
CA GLY A 159 11.01 1.51 0.92
C GLY A 159 12.46 1.92 1.08
N ASN A 160 13.02 1.76 2.28
CA ASN A 160 14.45 1.99 2.55
C ASN A 160 15.14 0.68 2.96
N GLN A 161 16.35 0.78 3.50
CA GLN A 161 17.16 -0.35 3.97
C GLN A 161 17.40 -0.27 5.49
N PHE A 162 16.53 0.38 6.26
CA PHE A 162 16.68 0.48 7.72
C PHE A 162 16.62 -0.90 8.38
N THR A 163 17.44 -1.10 9.41
CA THR A 163 17.63 -2.38 10.12
C THR A 163 17.39 -2.24 11.62
N GLY A 164 17.53 -3.33 12.37
CA GLY A 164 17.43 -3.34 13.83
C GLY A 164 16.00 -3.19 14.36
N PRO A 165 15.83 -3.11 15.69
CA PRO A 165 14.52 -2.97 16.31
C PRO A 165 13.97 -1.54 16.23
N ILE A 166 12.66 -1.41 16.39
CA ILE A 166 12.04 -0.10 16.65
C ILE A 166 12.47 0.35 18.07
N PRO A 167 13.10 1.53 18.23
CA PRO A 167 13.49 2.04 19.54
C PRO A 167 12.26 2.34 20.42
N SER A 168 12.32 1.98 21.71
CA SER A 168 11.22 2.23 22.65
C SER A 168 10.91 3.72 22.86
N SER A 169 11.87 4.60 22.63
CA SER A 169 11.68 6.06 22.68
C SER A 169 10.69 6.59 21.64
N LEU A 170 10.33 5.80 20.61
CA LEU A 170 9.26 6.16 19.69
C LEU A 170 7.92 6.38 20.40
N SER A 171 7.72 5.78 21.58
CA SER A 171 6.56 6.04 22.46
C SER A 171 6.40 7.52 22.86
N SER A 172 7.47 8.31 22.81
CA SER A 172 7.43 9.75 23.10
C SER A 172 6.81 10.59 21.97
N LEU A 173 6.58 10.00 20.78
CA LEU A 173 5.93 10.67 19.66
C LEU A 173 4.41 10.68 19.84
N THR A 174 3.93 11.34 20.89
CA THR A 174 2.52 11.35 21.30
C THR A 174 1.58 12.07 20.33
N ASN A 175 2.15 12.92 19.45
CA ASN A 175 1.41 13.62 18.41
C ASN A 175 1.25 12.82 17.12
N LEU A 176 1.86 11.64 17.02
CA LEU A 176 1.93 10.88 15.79
C LEU A 176 0.54 10.39 15.35
N TYR A 177 0.20 10.72 14.12
CA TYR A 177 -1.01 10.32 13.41
C TYR A 177 -0.76 9.09 12.53
N GLN A 178 0.42 9.02 11.91
CA GLN A 178 0.82 7.92 11.05
C GLN A 178 2.28 7.51 11.28
N LEU A 179 2.46 6.21 11.51
CA LEU A 179 3.75 5.53 11.52
C LEU A 179 3.80 4.56 10.34
N SER A 180 4.70 4.82 9.41
CA SER A 180 4.91 3.96 8.24
C SER A 180 6.39 3.61 8.10
N LEU A 181 6.69 2.33 8.25
CA LEU A 181 8.04 1.74 8.17
C LEU A 181 8.07 0.59 7.15
N ALA A 182 7.12 0.55 6.22
CA ALA A 182 6.91 -0.58 5.33
C ALA A 182 8.11 -0.77 4.37
N ASN A 183 8.31 -1.99 3.88
CA ASN A 183 9.35 -2.31 2.90
C ASN A 183 10.76 -1.89 3.38
N ASN A 184 11.16 -2.39 4.55
CA ASN A 184 12.47 -2.17 5.14
C ASN A 184 13.07 -3.50 5.62
N ARG A 185 14.11 -3.46 6.44
CA ARG A 185 14.77 -4.64 7.04
C ARG A 185 14.72 -4.59 8.56
N PHE A 186 13.73 -3.91 9.14
CA PHE A 186 13.52 -3.86 10.60
C PHE A 186 13.31 -5.27 11.16
N SER A 187 13.83 -5.53 12.35
CA SER A 187 13.83 -6.85 12.98
C SER A 187 13.46 -6.78 14.47
N GLY A 188 13.35 -7.93 15.13
CA GLY A 188 12.93 -8.00 16.53
C GLY A 188 11.42 -7.82 16.72
N THR A 189 10.99 -7.61 17.95
CA THR A 189 9.56 -7.47 18.29
C THR A 189 9.03 -6.06 18.03
N ILE A 190 7.74 -5.93 17.73
CA ILE A 190 7.07 -4.63 17.78
C ILE A 190 6.95 -4.22 19.27
N PRO A 191 7.58 -3.11 19.72
CA PRO A 191 7.58 -2.73 21.13
C PRO A 191 6.18 -2.44 21.67
N ASN A 192 5.99 -2.64 22.97
CA ASN A 192 4.73 -2.34 23.65
C ASN A 192 4.56 -0.83 23.95
N MET A 193 4.59 -0.01 22.89
CA MET A 193 4.79 1.45 22.95
C MET A 193 3.54 2.30 22.71
N PHE A 194 2.43 1.70 22.26
CA PHE A 194 1.29 2.46 21.72
C PHE A 194 0.40 3.12 22.78
N LYS A 195 0.66 2.92 24.08
CA LYS A 195 -0.19 3.43 25.17
C LYS A 195 -0.29 4.96 25.19
N SER A 196 0.79 5.66 24.85
CA SER A 196 0.89 7.12 24.84
C SER A 196 0.53 7.76 23.49
N MET A 197 0.47 6.97 22.41
CA MET A 197 0.30 7.45 21.03
C MET A 197 -1.18 7.61 20.65
N THR A 198 -1.95 8.31 21.48
CA THR A 198 -3.42 8.34 21.43
C THR A 198 -4.04 8.95 20.18
N LYS A 199 -3.24 9.62 19.33
CA LYS A 199 -3.68 10.17 18.03
C LYS A 199 -3.42 9.24 16.84
N LEU A 200 -2.70 8.14 17.06
CA LEU A 200 -2.23 7.28 15.99
C LEU A 200 -3.41 6.56 15.31
N GLN A 201 -3.46 6.66 13.99
CA GLN A 201 -4.51 6.08 13.16
C GLN A 201 -4.00 5.05 12.17
N TYR A 202 -2.75 5.18 11.73
CA TYR A 202 -2.16 4.33 10.70
C TYR A 202 -0.86 3.71 11.22
N ILE A 203 -0.84 2.38 11.28
CA ILE A 203 0.36 1.59 11.59
C ILE A 203 0.65 0.71 10.37
N LEU A 204 1.69 1.06 9.62
CA LEU A 204 2.09 0.38 8.39
C LEU A 204 3.51 -0.17 8.55
N LEU A 205 3.62 -1.46 8.80
CA LEU A 205 4.87 -2.18 9.09
C LEU A 205 5.10 -3.34 8.10
N THR A 206 4.30 -3.42 7.03
CA THR A 206 4.32 -4.48 6.03
C THR A 206 5.71 -4.69 5.43
N ASN A 207 6.08 -5.93 5.14
CA ASN A 207 7.32 -6.31 4.45
C ASN A 207 8.58 -5.87 5.22
N ASN A 208 8.78 -6.50 6.38
CA ASN A 208 9.94 -6.34 7.26
C ASN A 208 10.34 -7.73 7.82
N LYS A 209 11.15 -7.76 8.88
CA LYS A 209 11.57 -8.99 9.59
C LYS A 209 11.09 -8.99 11.05
N PHE A 210 9.96 -8.33 11.36
CA PHE A 210 9.42 -8.31 12.72
C PHE A 210 9.01 -9.70 13.17
N SER A 211 9.20 -10.01 14.45
CA SER A 211 8.89 -11.30 15.07
C SER A 211 8.16 -11.14 16.40
N GLY A 212 7.83 -12.26 17.06
CA GLY A 212 7.06 -12.25 18.31
C GLY A 212 5.56 -12.02 18.06
N GLU A 213 4.84 -11.57 19.09
CA GLU A 213 3.39 -11.34 19.04
C GLU A 213 3.05 -9.88 18.77
N LEU A 214 1.79 -9.61 18.44
CA LEU A 214 1.28 -8.24 18.44
C LEU A 214 1.25 -7.67 19.87
N PRO A 215 1.73 -6.44 20.10
CA PRO A 215 1.81 -5.89 21.46
C PRO A 215 0.42 -5.49 21.98
N PRO A 216 0.10 -5.80 23.26
CA PRO A 216 -1.20 -5.46 23.86
C PRO A 216 -1.54 -3.97 23.90
N SER A 217 -0.53 -3.09 23.89
CA SER A 217 -0.73 -1.63 23.88
C SER A 217 -1.52 -1.12 22.68
N ILE A 218 -1.62 -1.87 21.57
CA ILE A 218 -2.51 -1.56 20.43
C ILE A 218 -3.96 -1.35 20.89
N ALA A 219 -4.39 -2.05 21.96
CA ALA A 219 -5.71 -1.87 22.55
C ALA A 219 -5.99 -0.42 23.02
N SER A 220 -4.94 0.36 23.29
CA SER A 220 -5.05 1.78 23.68
C SER A 220 -5.49 2.67 22.53
N LEU A 221 -5.34 2.19 21.28
CA LEU A 221 -5.72 2.89 20.05
C LEU A 221 -7.15 2.57 19.61
N ALA A 222 -7.96 1.96 20.48
CA ALA A 222 -9.32 1.49 20.19
C ALA A 222 -10.24 2.54 19.57
N ARG A 223 -10.01 3.84 19.82
CA ARG A 223 -10.82 4.94 19.29
C ARG A 223 -10.28 5.57 18.01
N THR A 224 -9.02 5.33 17.66
CA THR A 224 -8.32 6.07 16.59
C THR A 224 -7.76 5.18 15.50
N LEU A 225 -7.42 3.92 15.78
CA LEU A 225 -6.76 3.05 14.81
C LEU A 225 -7.69 2.70 13.65
N LEU A 226 -7.36 3.23 12.47
CA LEU A 226 -8.05 2.96 11.21
C LEU A 226 -7.41 1.79 10.48
N TRP A 227 -6.08 1.81 10.32
CA TRP A 227 -5.33 0.81 9.56
C TRP A 227 -4.24 0.16 10.40
N LEU A 228 -4.27 -1.18 10.44
CA LEU A 228 -3.19 -1.99 10.97
C LEU A 228 -2.69 -2.94 9.87
N GLN A 229 -1.51 -2.65 9.35
CA GLN A 229 -0.87 -3.47 8.32
C GLN A 229 0.49 -3.95 8.81
N VAL A 230 0.60 -5.25 9.04
CA VAL A 230 1.83 -5.92 9.52
C VAL A 230 2.16 -7.16 8.68
N GLY A 231 1.61 -7.24 7.47
CA GLY A 231 1.79 -8.38 6.56
C GLY A 231 3.26 -8.58 6.14
N GLN A 232 3.60 -9.75 5.61
CA GLN A 232 4.97 -10.09 5.19
C GLN A 232 6.01 -9.82 6.28
N ASN A 233 5.82 -10.45 7.42
CA ASN A 233 6.74 -10.43 8.55
C ASN A 233 6.88 -11.85 9.10
N ASN A 234 7.50 -11.97 10.28
CA ASN A 234 7.70 -13.23 10.98
C ASN A 234 6.93 -13.23 12.32
N LEU A 235 5.82 -12.49 12.41
CA LEU A 235 4.96 -12.39 13.59
C LEU A 235 4.26 -13.73 13.85
N SER A 236 3.99 -14.03 15.10
CA SER A 236 3.49 -15.31 15.59
C SER A 236 2.49 -15.11 16.73
N GLY A 237 2.08 -16.20 17.39
CA GLY A 237 1.02 -16.18 18.41
C GLY A 237 -0.36 -16.24 17.78
N THR A 238 -1.38 -15.87 18.57
CA THR A 238 -2.78 -15.81 18.11
C THR A 238 -3.14 -14.41 17.64
N ILE A 239 -4.20 -14.27 16.83
CA ILE A 239 -4.80 -12.96 16.57
C ILE A 239 -5.46 -12.48 17.87
N PRO A 240 -5.03 -11.36 18.48
CA PRO A 240 -5.54 -10.99 19.79
C PRO A 240 -6.96 -10.44 19.77
N ASP A 241 -7.76 -10.80 20.78
CA ASP A 241 -9.16 -10.40 20.91
C ASP A 241 -9.35 -8.90 21.14
N TYR A 242 -8.35 -8.22 21.71
CA TYR A 242 -8.38 -6.79 21.97
C TYR A 242 -8.44 -5.96 20.70
N LEU A 243 -8.09 -6.51 19.52
CA LEU A 243 -8.29 -5.84 18.24
C LEU A 243 -9.77 -5.49 18.03
N SER A 244 -10.70 -6.29 18.57
CA SER A 244 -12.14 -6.01 18.54
C SER A 244 -12.58 -4.72 19.23
N ARG A 245 -11.69 -4.09 20.02
CA ARG A 245 -11.93 -2.80 20.65
C ARG A 245 -11.80 -1.65 19.66
N CYS A 246 -11.02 -1.82 18.59
CA CYS A 246 -10.78 -0.83 17.53
C CYS A 246 -11.97 -0.75 16.57
N LYS A 247 -13.12 -0.26 17.02
CA LYS A 247 -14.38 -0.29 16.25
C LYS A 247 -14.36 0.54 14.95
N VAL A 248 -13.42 1.48 14.85
CA VAL A 248 -13.21 2.31 13.65
C VAL A 248 -12.24 1.68 12.65
N LEU A 249 -11.64 0.52 12.98
CA LEU A 249 -10.68 -0.16 12.11
C LEU A 249 -11.36 -0.56 10.80
N SER A 250 -10.83 -0.04 9.69
CA SER A 250 -11.31 -0.33 8.34
C SER A 250 -10.42 -1.34 7.60
N THR A 251 -9.12 -1.38 7.92
CA THR A 251 -8.14 -2.21 7.21
C THR A 251 -7.30 -3.01 8.20
N LEU A 252 -7.32 -4.33 8.07
CA LEU A 252 -6.53 -5.26 8.88
C LEU A 252 -5.78 -6.24 7.98
N TYR A 253 -4.48 -6.01 7.82
CA TYR A 253 -3.60 -6.85 7.00
C TYR A 253 -2.57 -7.56 7.87
N LEU A 254 -2.75 -8.86 8.06
CA LEU A 254 -1.89 -9.76 8.84
C LEU A 254 -1.22 -10.83 7.97
N PHE A 255 -1.39 -10.76 6.65
CA PHE A 255 -0.98 -11.79 5.70
C PHE A 255 0.49 -12.15 5.73
N ARG A 256 0.84 -13.36 5.29
CA ARG A 256 2.25 -13.84 5.18
C ARG A 256 3.02 -13.64 6.50
N ASN A 257 2.50 -14.23 7.56
CA ASN A 257 3.10 -14.29 8.89
C ASN A 257 2.99 -15.74 9.42
N ARG A 258 3.16 -15.94 10.73
CA ARG A 258 3.04 -17.22 11.43
C ARG A 258 1.90 -17.18 12.47
N PHE A 259 0.88 -16.35 12.28
CA PHE A 259 -0.28 -16.31 13.18
C PHE A 259 -0.99 -17.67 13.17
N SER A 260 -1.38 -18.14 14.34
CA SER A 260 -1.93 -19.49 14.54
C SER A 260 -3.15 -19.47 15.44
N GLY A 261 -3.81 -20.62 15.58
CA GLY A 261 -5.02 -20.76 16.36
C GLY A 261 -6.26 -20.18 15.66
N VAL A 262 -7.32 -19.97 16.42
CA VAL A 262 -8.63 -19.56 15.89
C VAL A 262 -8.75 -18.04 15.83
N VAL A 263 -9.36 -17.52 14.76
CA VAL A 263 -9.73 -16.10 14.65
C VAL A 263 -10.79 -15.78 15.73
N PRO A 264 -10.53 -14.86 16.68
CA PRO A 264 -11.46 -14.60 17.77
C PRO A 264 -12.85 -14.16 17.29
N LYS A 265 -13.91 -14.74 17.87
CA LYS A 265 -15.31 -14.37 17.57
C LYS A 265 -15.60 -12.88 17.83
N SER A 266 -14.84 -12.25 18.72
CA SER A 266 -14.96 -10.83 19.03
C SER A 266 -14.64 -9.92 17.84
N LEU A 267 -13.89 -10.38 16.82
CA LEU A 267 -13.68 -9.61 15.58
C LEU A 267 -14.98 -9.26 14.85
N ALA A 268 -16.08 -9.96 15.12
CA ALA A 268 -17.41 -9.58 14.63
C ALA A 268 -17.87 -8.17 15.05
N ARG A 269 -17.21 -7.57 16.06
CA ARG A 269 -17.46 -6.19 16.51
C ARG A 269 -16.82 -5.12 15.62
N LEU A 270 -15.95 -5.51 14.67
CA LEU A 270 -15.30 -4.62 13.71
C LEU A 270 -16.24 -4.33 12.53
N THR A 271 -17.31 -3.59 12.80
CA THR A 271 -18.39 -3.33 11.83
C THR A 271 -17.97 -2.37 10.71
N LYS A 272 -16.81 -1.71 10.82
CA LYS A 272 -16.25 -0.77 9.83
C LYS A 272 -15.20 -1.39 8.91
N LEU A 273 -14.92 -2.68 9.07
CA LEU A 273 -13.90 -3.38 8.29
C LEU A 273 -14.32 -3.46 6.82
N THR A 274 -13.49 -2.91 5.95
CA THR A 274 -13.65 -2.93 4.48
C THR A 274 -12.63 -3.84 3.82
N ASP A 275 -11.47 -4.02 4.45
CA ASP A 275 -10.36 -4.79 3.89
C ASP A 275 -9.74 -5.70 4.97
N LEU A 276 -9.78 -7.01 4.71
CA LEU A 276 -9.24 -8.02 5.61
C LEU A 276 -8.38 -9.00 4.83
N ASP A 277 -7.10 -9.06 5.17
CA ASP A 277 -6.16 -10.03 4.61
C ASP A 277 -5.46 -10.78 5.73
N LEU A 278 -5.84 -12.04 5.89
CA LEU A 278 -5.25 -13.00 6.83
C LEU A 278 -4.47 -14.11 6.11
N SER A 279 -4.26 -13.98 4.80
CA SER A 279 -3.74 -15.04 3.96
C SER A 279 -2.34 -15.51 4.36
N HIS A 280 -1.98 -16.73 3.99
CA HIS A 280 -0.65 -17.29 4.25
C HIS A 280 -0.25 -17.21 5.73
N ASN A 281 -1.06 -17.81 6.60
CA ASN A 281 -0.79 -17.96 8.03
C ASN A 281 -1.06 -19.42 8.44
N LEU A 282 -1.07 -19.69 9.74
CA LEU A 282 -1.33 -21.00 10.34
C LEU A 282 -2.69 -21.04 11.06
N LEU A 283 -3.64 -20.18 10.67
CA LEU A 283 -4.94 -20.03 11.34
C LEU A 283 -5.81 -21.26 11.12
N THR A 284 -6.53 -21.67 12.16
CA THR A 284 -7.35 -22.88 12.20
C THR A 284 -8.79 -22.60 12.62
N GLY A 285 -9.62 -23.63 12.59
CA GLY A 285 -10.99 -23.59 13.08
C GLY A 285 -11.95 -22.89 12.14
N PRO A 286 -13.19 -22.63 12.59
CA PRO A 286 -14.17 -21.89 11.82
C PRO A 286 -13.82 -20.40 11.79
N PHE A 287 -14.09 -19.75 10.66
CA PHE A 287 -14.00 -18.29 10.58
C PHE A 287 -15.27 -17.65 11.18
N PRO A 288 -15.14 -16.63 12.04
CA PRO A 288 -16.30 -16.02 12.69
C PRO A 288 -17.21 -15.30 11.70
N PHE A 289 -18.51 -15.27 12.01
CA PHE A 289 -19.46 -14.42 11.29
C PHE A 289 -19.14 -12.94 11.56
N LEU A 290 -18.85 -12.17 10.51
CA LEU A 290 -18.58 -10.73 10.63
C LEU A 290 -19.84 -9.92 10.33
N LYS A 291 -20.13 -8.92 11.17
CA LYS A 291 -21.24 -7.97 10.98
C LYS A 291 -20.79 -6.77 10.14
N VAL A 292 -20.28 -7.03 8.94
CA VAL A 292 -19.76 -6.01 8.01
C VAL A 292 -20.74 -5.82 6.85
N LYS A 293 -20.92 -4.57 6.42
CA LYS A 293 -21.79 -4.22 5.28
C LYS A 293 -21.01 -3.80 4.04
N ASP A 294 -19.87 -3.14 4.25
CA ASP A 294 -19.10 -2.46 3.20
C ASP A 294 -17.78 -3.19 2.88
N MET A 295 -17.76 -4.52 3.03
CA MET A 295 -16.54 -5.32 2.77
C MET A 295 -16.19 -5.26 1.28
N ARG A 296 -14.97 -4.79 0.97
CA ARG A 296 -14.43 -4.65 -0.38
C ARG A 296 -13.44 -5.76 -0.73
N SER A 297 -12.62 -6.16 0.23
CA SER A 297 -11.57 -7.15 0.01
C SER A 297 -11.50 -8.14 1.18
N LEU A 298 -11.63 -9.42 0.86
CA LEU A 298 -11.44 -10.51 1.81
C LEU A 298 -10.46 -11.53 1.24
N ASP A 299 -9.34 -11.71 1.94
CA ASP A 299 -8.38 -12.78 1.66
C ASP A 299 -8.12 -13.62 2.91
N LEU A 300 -8.56 -14.87 2.86
CA LEU A 300 -8.35 -15.88 3.92
C LEU A 300 -7.43 -17.01 3.45
N SER A 301 -6.90 -16.89 2.24
CA SER A 301 -6.27 -17.99 1.51
C SER A 301 -5.05 -18.58 2.21
N TYR A 302 -4.71 -19.83 1.91
CA TYR A 302 -3.50 -20.50 2.42
C TYR A 302 -3.39 -20.46 3.96
N ASN A 303 -4.48 -20.85 4.62
CA ASN A 303 -4.54 -21.11 6.06
C ASN A 303 -4.92 -22.59 6.29
N LYS A 304 -5.24 -22.95 7.53
CA LYS A 304 -5.79 -24.26 7.94
C LYS A 304 -7.26 -24.14 8.35
N PHE A 305 -7.98 -23.21 7.71
CA PHE A 305 -9.42 -23.04 7.94
C PHE A 305 -10.20 -24.27 7.48
N GLN A 306 -11.38 -24.44 8.08
CA GLN A 306 -12.37 -25.45 7.69
C GLN A 306 -13.70 -24.74 7.42
N LEU A 307 -13.73 -23.89 6.38
CA LEU A 307 -14.91 -23.05 6.12
C LEU A 307 -16.16 -23.86 5.77
N LYS A 308 -16.00 -25.04 5.14
CA LYS A 308 -17.07 -25.88 4.57
C LYS A 308 -17.83 -25.21 3.43
N GLU A 309 -18.26 -23.96 3.58
CA GLU A 309 -18.93 -23.15 2.58
C GLU A 309 -18.33 -21.74 2.52
N ILE A 310 -18.56 -21.03 1.42
CA ILE A 310 -18.26 -19.59 1.35
C ILE A 310 -19.15 -18.88 2.39
N PRO A 311 -18.60 -18.08 3.34
CA PRO A 311 -19.40 -17.50 4.40
C PRO A 311 -20.54 -16.64 3.86
N LYS A 312 -21.77 -16.88 4.32
CA LYS A 312 -22.98 -16.23 3.77
C LYS A 312 -22.93 -14.70 3.81
N TRP A 313 -22.30 -14.09 4.83
CA TRP A 313 -22.16 -12.64 4.92
C TRP A 313 -21.22 -12.04 3.84
N VAL A 314 -20.37 -12.85 3.20
CA VAL A 314 -19.60 -12.41 2.01
C VAL A 314 -20.55 -12.03 0.89
N THR A 315 -21.68 -12.74 0.77
CA THR A 315 -22.69 -12.46 -0.26
C THR A 315 -23.52 -11.21 0.01
N SER A 316 -23.53 -10.66 1.23
CA SER A 316 -24.35 -9.49 1.58
C SER A 316 -23.67 -8.15 1.32
N SER A 317 -22.40 -8.11 0.91
CA SER A 317 -21.73 -6.86 0.57
C SER A 317 -21.89 -6.55 -0.92
N GLU A 318 -22.48 -5.41 -1.24
CA GLU A 318 -22.60 -4.90 -2.62
C GLU A 318 -21.28 -4.31 -3.15
N LEU A 319 -20.33 -4.04 -2.25
CA LEU A 319 -19.05 -3.40 -2.56
C LEU A 319 -17.88 -4.40 -2.71
N MET A 320 -18.16 -5.70 -2.64
CA MET A 320 -17.12 -6.73 -2.70
C MET A 320 -16.46 -6.74 -4.07
N TYR A 321 -15.17 -6.41 -4.10
CA TYR A 321 -14.34 -6.34 -5.30
C TYR A 321 -13.38 -7.53 -5.42
N SER A 322 -12.83 -8.00 -4.29
CA SER A 322 -11.83 -9.08 -4.26
C SER A 322 -12.17 -10.12 -3.19
N LEU A 323 -12.35 -11.37 -3.60
CA LEU A 323 -12.60 -12.51 -2.72
C LEU A 323 -11.61 -13.63 -2.99
N LYS A 324 -10.79 -13.95 -1.99
CA LYS A 324 -9.74 -14.98 -2.09
C LYS A 324 -9.88 -15.95 -0.92
N LEU A 325 -10.32 -17.16 -1.24
CA LEU A 325 -10.58 -18.26 -0.31
C LEU A 325 -9.85 -19.53 -0.75
N ALA A 326 -8.72 -19.40 -1.42
CA ALA A 326 -7.94 -20.55 -1.86
C ALA A 326 -7.44 -21.36 -0.66
N LYS A 327 -7.52 -22.69 -0.72
CA LYS A 327 -7.06 -23.59 0.36
C LYS A 327 -7.68 -23.26 1.73
N CYS A 328 -9.00 -23.12 1.77
CA CYS A 328 -9.77 -22.78 2.99
C CYS A 328 -10.68 -23.91 3.49
N GLY A 329 -10.57 -25.11 2.91
CA GLY A 329 -11.39 -26.27 3.30
C GLY A 329 -12.86 -26.11 2.93
N ILE A 330 -13.15 -25.48 1.79
CA ILE A 330 -14.51 -25.34 1.26
C ILE A 330 -14.91 -26.65 0.57
N LYS A 331 -16.08 -27.18 0.94
CA LYS A 331 -16.72 -28.36 0.39
C LYS A 331 -18.20 -28.08 0.19
N MET A 332 -18.50 -27.41 -0.92
CA MET A 332 -19.86 -27.04 -1.31
C MET A 332 -20.05 -27.22 -2.81
N ARG A 333 -21.30 -27.20 -3.26
CA ARG A 333 -21.62 -27.09 -4.68
C ARG A 333 -21.69 -25.61 -5.05
N LEU A 334 -20.93 -25.19 -6.05
CA LEU A 334 -20.80 -23.78 -6.43
C LEU A 334 -22.12 -23.18 -6.94
N ASP A 335 -22.96 -24.00 -7.57
CA ASP A 335 -24.31 -23.60 -8.00
C ASP A 335 -25.20 -23.10 -6.86
N ASP A 336 -24.95 -23.58 -5.63
CA ASP A 336 -25.73 -23.21 -4.44
C ASP A 336 -25.30 -21.83 -3.92
N TRP A 337 -24.15 -21.32 -4.38
CA TRP A 337 -23.67 -19.99 -4.02
C TRP A 337 -24.45 -18.93 -4.80
N LYS A 338 -25.45 -18.33 -4.14
CA LYS A 338 -26.26 -17.23 -4.65
C LYS A 338 -25.79 -15.90 -4.09
N ALA A 339 -24.69 -15.36 -4.61
CA ALA A 339 -24.26 -14.00 -4.27
C ALA A 339 -25.36 -12.96 -4.59
N VAL A 340 -25.63 -12.04 -3.65
CA VAL A 340 -26.73 -11.03 -3.78
C VAL A 340 -26.44 -10.07 -4.93
N SER A 341 -25.17 -9.70 -5.11
CA SER A 341 -24.68 -8.98 -6.28
C SER A 341 -23.42 -9.67 -6.77
N ILE A 342 -23.43 -10.17 -8.01
CA ILE A 342 -22.24 -10.67 -8.71
C ILE A 342 -21.56 -9.56 -9.54
N PHE A 343 -22.15 -8.35 -9.55
CA PHE A 343 -21.73 -7.27 -10.42
C PHE A 343 -20.49 -6.52 -9.91
N GLY A 344 -20.18 -6.57 -8.61
CA GLY A 344 -19.05 -5.83 -8.04
C GLY A 344 -17.72 -6.59 -8.02
N TYR A 345 -17.72 -7.91 -8.25
CA TYR A 345 -16.52 -8.74 -8.14
C TYR A 345 -15.62 -8.56 -9.35
N SER A 346 -14.38 -8.13 -9.12
CA SER A 346 -13.32 -8.13 -10.12
C SER A 346 -12.38 -9.33 -9.97
N TYR A 347 -12.17 -9.80 -8.75
CA TYR A 347 -11.25 -10.90 -8.46
C TYR A 347 -11.89 -11.96 -7.57
N ILE A 348 -11.92 -13.21 -8.06
CA ILE A 348 -12.36 -14.38 -7.29
C ILE A 348 -11.31 -15.47 -7.40
N ASP A 349 -10.81 -15.93 -6.25
CA ASP A 349 -9.93 -17.11 -6.15
C ASP A 349 -10.49 -18.10 -5.13
N LEU A 350 -10.93 -19.25 -5.63
CA LEU A 350 -11.49 -20.38 -4.88
C LEU A 350 -10.63 -21.64 -5.03
N SER A 351 -9.38 -21.50 -5.47
CA SER A 351 -8.50 -22.62 -5.81
C SER A 351 -8.17 -23.52 -4.62
N GLU A 352 -7.76 -24.76 -4.87
CA GLU A 352 -7.29 -25.72 -3.87
C GLU A 352 -8.32 -26.01 -2.77
N ASN A 353 -9.57 -26.25 -3.16
CA ASN A 353 -10.67 -26.63 -2.27
C ASN A 353 -11.32 -27.93 -2.77
N GLU A 354 -12.46 -28.33 -2.20
CA GLU A 354 -13.26 -29.48 -2.63
C GLU A 354 -14.60 -29.05 -3.26
N ILE A 355 -14.60 -27.93 -3.99
CA ILE A 355 -15.82 -27.35 -4.58
C ILE A 355 -16.27 -28.19 -5.78
N THR A 356 -17.56 -28.50 -5.84
CA THR A 356 -18.21 -29.22 -6.95
C THR A 356 -19.17 -28.30 -7.71
N GLY A 357 -19.78 -28.81 -8.79
CA GLY A 357 -20.80 -28.06 -9.54
C GLY A 357 -20.21 -27.19 -10.66
N SER A 358 -20.98 -26.17 -11.05
CA SER A 358 -20.69 -25.31 -12.20
C SER A 358 -20.51 -23.84 -11.82
N PRO A 359 -19.44 -23.16 -12.30
CA PRO A 359 -19.30 -21.71 -12.22
C PRO A 359 -20.05 -20.99 -13.36
N ALA A 360 -20.70 -21.70 -14.29
CA ALA A 360 -21.23 -21.11 -15.52
C ALA A 360 -22.20 -19.94 -15.27
N ARG A 361 -23.07 -20.05 -14.25
CA ARG A 361 -23.97 -18.96 -13.87
C ARG A 361 -23.19 -17.69 -13.49
N LEU A 362 -22.11 -17.83 -12.71
CA LEU A 362 -21.28 -16.72 -12.27
C LEU A 362 -20.52 -16.13 -13.46
N LEU A 363 -19.79 -16.95 -14.21
CA LEU A 363 -18.95 -16.52 -15.32
C LEU A 363 -19.76 -15.87 -16.45
N ASN A 364 -20.95 -16.39 -16.75
CA ASN A 364 -21.78 -15.86 -17.84
C ASN A 364 -22.57 -14.60 -17.46
N GLN A 365 -22.62 -14.22 -16.18
CA GLN A 365 -23.40 -13.07 -15.69
C GLN A 365 -22.53 -11.96 -15.06
N ALA A 366 -21.27 -12.24 -14.76
CA ALA A 366 -20.39 -11.29 -14.07
C ALA A 366 -19.64 -10.39 -15.05
N ASN A 367 -20.26 -9.27 -15.42
CA ASN A 367 -19.75 -8.33 -16.43
C ASN A 367 -18.55 -7.46 -15.97
N GLN A 368 -18.15 -7.55 -14.70
CA GLN A 368 -16.97 -6.83 -14.15
C GLN A 368 -15.88 -7.77 -13.66
N LEU A 369 -16.06 -9.08 -13.82
CA LEU A 369 -15.10 -10.07 -13.34
C LEU A 369 -13.88 -10.05 -14.26
N PHE A 370 -12.74 -9.65 -13.69
CA PHE A 370 -11.45 -9.65 -14.38
C PHE A 370 -10.71 -10.97 -14.19
N ALA A 371 -10.78 -11.58 -13.01
CA ALA A 371 -10.07 -12.82 -12.71
C ALA A 371 -10.94 -13.84 -11.97
N PHE A 372 -10.99 -15.05 -12.51
CA PHE A 372 -11.58 -16.21 -11.86
C PHE A 372 -10.57 -17.37 -11.78
N LYS A 373 -10.19 -17.73 -10.57
CA LYS A 373 -9.30 -18.86 -10.28
C LYS A 373 -10.04 -19.89 -9.44
N ALA A 374 -10.09 -21.13 -9.90
CA ALA A 374 -10.71 -22.23 -9.19
C ALA A 374 -9.97 -23.55 -9.44
N SER A 375 -8.65 -23.48 -9.61
CA SER A 375 -7.85 -24.68 -9.87
C SER A 375 -7.82 -25.63 -8.69
N GLY A 376 -7.57 -26.92 -8.92
CA GLY A 376 -7.47 -27.93 -7.85
C GLY A 376 -8.79 -28.10 -7.08
N ASN A 377 -9.90 -28.23 -7.79
CA ASN A 377 -11.23 -28.45 -7.23
C ASN A 377 -11.88 -29.71 -7.85
N LYS A 378 -13.18 -29.90 -7.62
CA LYS A 378 -14.00 -31.00 -8.18
C LYS A 378 -15.11 -30.44 -9.09
N LEU A 379 -14.87 -29.28 -9.73
CA LEU A 379 -15.85 -28.65 -10.62
C LEU A 379 -16.10 -29.54 -11.83
N ARG A 380 -17.38 -29.77 -12.16
CA ARG A 380 -17.80 -30.62 -13.28
C ARG A 380 -18.92 -29.95 -14.04
N PHE A 381 -18.62 -29.44 -15.22
CA PHE A 381 -19.55 -28.74 -16.08
C PHE A 381 -19.05 -28.75 -17.54
N ASN A 382 -19.97 -28.48 -18.47
CA ASN A 382 -19.65 -28.36 -19.89
C ASN A 382 -19.04 -26.97 -20.17
N MET A 383 -17.75 -26.92 -20.48
CA MET A 383 -17.06 -25.66 -20.78
C MET A 383 -17.61 -24.99 -22.05
N GLY A 384 -18.12 -25.77 -23.00
CA GLY A 384 -18.62 -25.24 -24.28
C GLY A 384 -19.85 -24.33 -24.14
N GLU A 385 -20.46 -24.29 -22.95
CA GLU A 385 -21.60 -23.41 -22.63
C GLU A 385 -21.19 -22.07 -22.01
N LEU A 386 -19.89 -21.89 -21.73
CA LEU A 386 -19.39 -20.62 -21.22
C LEU A 386 -19.37 -19.55 -22.32
N ARG A 387 -19.74 -18.33 -21.91
CA ARG A 387 -19.61 -17.11 -22.72
C ARG A 387 -18.58 -16.23 -22.04
N PHE A 388 -17.55 -15.83 -22.78
CA PHE A 388 -16.55 -14.92 -22.26
C PHE A 388 -16.99 -13.48 -22.49
N ASP A 389 -17.19 -12.75 -21.40
CA ASP A 389 -17.31 -11.29 -21.44
C ASP A 389 -15.93 -10.66 -21.70
N LYS A 390 -15.88 -9.48 -22.32
CA LYS A 390 -14.64 -8.75 -22.58
C LYS A 390 -13.92 -8.33 -21.30
N SER A 391 -14.60 -8.28 -20.16
CA SER A 391 -13.99 -7.94 -18.88
C SER A 391 -13.05 -9.01 -18.33
N LEU A 392 -13.28 -10.29 -18.67
CA LEU A 392 -12.50 -11.40 -18.11
C LEU A 392 -11.11 -11.44 -18.75
N GLY A 393 -10.08 -11.23 -17.92
CA GLY A 393 -8.68 -11.33 -18.31
C GLY A 393 -8.03 -12.65 -17.89
N ILE A 394 -8.35 -13.16 -16.71
CA ILE A 394 -7.67 -14.33 -16.12
C ILE A 394 -8.67 -15.45 -15.83
N LEU A 395 -8.39 -16.64 -16.37
CA LEU A 395 -9.14 -17.86 -16.07
C LEU A 395 -8.21 -19.03 -15.75
N ASP A 396 -8.29 -19.53 -14.52
CA ASP A 396 -7.62 -20.78 -14.12
C ASP A 396 -8.65 -21.80 -13.62
N LEU A 397 -8.88 -22.84 -14.44
CA LEU A 397 -9.74 -23.98 -14.13
C LEU A 397 -8.93 -25.29 -14.09
N SER A 398 -7.61 -25.21 -13.98
CA SER A 398 -6.75 -26.40 -14.02
C SER A 398 -7.03 -27.38 -12.89
N ARG A 399 -6.76 -28.68 -13.09
CA ARG A 399 -6.99 -29.75 -12.09
C ARG A 399 -8.45 -29.76 -11.59
N ASN A 400 -9.38 -30.00 -12.50
CA ASN A 400 -10.82 -30.14 -12.22
C ASN A 400 -11.41 -31.31 -13.04
N LEU A 401 -12.74 -31.42 -13.07
CA LEU A 401 -13.49 -32.41 -13.87
C LEU A 401 -14.26 -31.73 -15.01
N VAL A 402 -13.74 -30.61 -15.55
CA VAL A 402 -14.40 -29.84 -16.61
C VAL A 402 -14.39 -30.64 -17.90
N PHE A 403 -15.52 -30.68 -18.63
CA PHE A 403 -15.66 -31.44 -19.87
C PHE A 403 -16.22 -30.60 -21.01
N GLY A 404 -16.31 -31.18 -22.21
CA GLY A 404 -16.81 -30.51 -23.40
C GLY A 404 -15.71 -29.81 -24.21
N LYS A 405 -16.12 -28.95 -25.14
CA LYS A 405 -15.20 -28.23 -26.02
C LYS A 405 -14.69 -26.95 -25.36
N VAL A 406 -13.49 -26.52 -25.73
CA VAL A 406 -13.01 -25.16 -25.44
C VAL A 406 -13.77 -24.18 -26.36
N PRO A 407 -14.57 -23.24 -25.83
CA PRO A 407 -15.34 -22.32 -26.67
C PRO A 407 -14.44 -21.29 -27.35
N THR A 408 -14.93 -20.71 -28.45
CA THR A 408 -14.31 -19.55 -29.11
C THR A 408 -14.30 -18.33 -28.18
N GLY A 409 -13.31 -17.45 -28.32
CA GLY A 409 -13.17 -16.26 -27.48
C GLY A 409 -12.25 -16.47 -26.27
N VAL A 410 -11.73 -17.68 -26.03
CA VAL A 410 -10.67 -17.87 -25.02
C VAL A 410 -9.43 -17.03 -25.32
N ASP A 411 -9.15 -16.73 -26.59
CA ASP A 411 -7.98 -15.97 -27.05
C ASP A 411 -7.98 -14.50 -26.60
N THR A 412 -9.14 -13.97 -26.19
CA THR A 412 -9.26 -12.62 -25.64
C THR A 412 -8.70 -12.52 -24.22
N LEU A 413 -8.60 -13.63 -23.49
CA LEU A 413 -8.06 -13.67 -22.14
C LEU A 413 -6.57 -13.26 -22.13
N GLU A 414 -6.11 -12.66 -21.04
CA GLU A 414 -4.70 -12.37 -20.78
C GLU A 414 -3.96 -13.62 -20.28
N GLU A 415 -4.59 -14.38 -19.37
CA GLU A 415 -4.05 -15.62 -18.80
C GLU A 415 -5.10 -16.73 -18.83
N LEU A 416 -4.70 -17.92 -19.27
CA LEU A 416 -5.54 -19.11 -19.31
C LEU A 416 -4.78 -20.34 -18.83
N ASN A 417 -5.42 -21.12 -17.95
CA ASN A 417 -4.97 -22.46 -17.63
C ASN A 417 -6.16 -23.42 -17.48
N LEU A 418 -6.25 -24.39 -18.39
CA LEU A 418 -7.27 -25.45 -18.45
C LEU A 418 -6.66 -26.85 -18.29
N SER A 419 -5.39 -26.93 -17.91
CA SER A 419 -4.67 -28.19 -17.85
C SER A 419 -5.30 -29.16 -16.83
N HIS A 420 -5.18 -30.46 -17.09
CA HIS A 420 -5.64 -31.55 -16.22
C HIS A 420 -7.16 -31.48 -15.98
N ASN A 421 -7.91 -31.68 -17.06
CA ASN A 421 -9.37 -31.73 -17.11
C ASN A 421 -9.82 -32.86 -18.07
N HIS A 422 -11.10 -32.89 -18.43
CA HIS A 422 -11.69 -33.85 -19.38
C HIS A 422 -12.23 -33.16 -20.64
N LEU A 423 -11.55 -32.11 -21.11
CA LEU A 423 -11.93 -31.38 -22.31
C LEU A 423 -11.63 -32.22 -23.56
N CYS A 424 -12.46 -32.05 -24.59
CA CYS A 424 -12.33 -32.78 -25.85
C CYS A 424 -12.66 -31.92 -27.07
N GLY A 425 -12.03 -32.25 -28.20
CA GLY A 425 -12.29 -31.66 -29.50
C GLY A 425 -11.14 -30.80 -30.02
N LYS A 426 -11.32 -30.27 -31.23
CA LYS A 426 -10.35 -29.34 -31.84
C LYS A 426 -10.33 -28.02 -31.08
N LEU A 427 -9.13 -27.57 -30.70
CA LEU A 427 -8.92 -26.25 -30.11
C LEU A 427 -9.32 -25.14 -31.10
N PRO A 428 -10.00 -24.07 -30.63
CA PRO A 428 -10.10 -22.84 -31.40
C PRO A 428 -8.71 -22.20 -31.56
N THR A 429 -8.56 -21.27 -32.49
CA THR A 429 -7.34 -20.45 -32.61
C THR A 429 -7.04 -19.80 -31.26
N THR A 430 -5.80 -19.92 -30.79
CA THR A 430 -5.40 -19.46 -29.47
C THR A 430 -3.94 -19.01 -29.46
N LYS A 431 -3.63 -18.04 -28.58
CA LYS A 431 -2.26 -17.56 -28.33
C LYS A 431 -1.56 -18.29 -27.18
N PHE A 432 -2.28 -19.14 -26.44
CA PHE A 432 -1.76 -19.79 -25.25
C PHE A 432 -0.88 -21.00 -25.60
N PRO A 433 0.15 -21.31 -24.79
CA PRO A 433 1.02 -22.46 -25.02
C PRO A 433 0.30 -23.78 -24.76
N ALA A 434 0.84 -24.88 -25.32
CA ALA A 434 0.32 -26.24 -25.12
C ALA A 434 0.18 -26.64 -23.63
N SER A 435 1.04 -26.09 -22.76
CA SER A 435 0.98 -26.32 -21.32
C SER A 435 -0.33 -25.87 -20.67
N ALA A 436 -0.99 -24.85 -21.23
CA ALA A 436 -2.31 -24.39 -20.75
C ALA A 436 -3.41 -25.45 -20.94
N PHE A 437 -3.19 -26.45 -21.79
CA PHE A 437 -4.16 -27.50 -22.13
C PHE A 437 -3.69 -28.92 -21.76
N ALA A 438 -2.48 -29.05 -21.20
CA ALA A 438 -1.86 -30.34 -20.88
C ALA A 438 -2.79 -31.24 -20.05
N GLY A 439 -2.72 -32.57 -20.23
CA GLY A 439 -3.55 -33.52 -19.48
C GLY A 439 -5.04 -33.53 -19.85
N ASN A 440 -5.38 -33.07 -21.06
CA ASN A 440 -6.70 -33.26 -21.68
C ASN A 440 -6.52 -34.12 -22.94
N ASP A 441 -6.57 -35.45 -22.80
CA ASP A 441 -6.13 -36.38 -23.85
C ASP A 441 -6.96 -36.34 -25.15
N CYS A 442 -8.18 -35.80 -25.07
CA CYS A 442 -9.13 -35.72 -26.18
C CYS A 442 -9.04 -34.38 -26.95
N LEU A 443 -8.17 -33.45 -26.52
CA LEU A 443 -7.93 -32.20 -27.24
C LEU A 443 -6.92 -32.37 -28.36
N CYS A 444 -7.12 -31.63 -29.46
CA CYS A 444 -6.25 -31.65 -30.62
C CYS A 444 -6.24 -30.31 -31.36
N GLY A 445 -5.33 -30.13 -32.31
CA GLY A 445 -5.13 -28.88 -33.06
C GLY A 445 -4.18 -27.90 -32.36
N SER A 446 -3.52 -27.04 -33.15
CA SER A 446 -2.47 -26.14 -32.67
C SER A 446 -2.92 -25.35 -31.42
N PRO A 447 -2.09 -25.28 -30.36
CA PRO A 447 -0.68 -25.69 -30.27
C PRO A 447 -0.45 -27.18 -29.93
N LEU A 448 -1.50 -28.01 -29.86
CA LEU A 448 -1.40 -29.45 -29.59
C LEU A 448 -1.19 -30.25 -30.88
N SER A 449 -1.05 -31.57 -30.73
CA SER A 449 -0.98 -32.52 -31.85
C SER A 449 -2.18 -32.39 -32.80
N PRO A 450 -2.00 -32.65 -34.10
CA PRO A 450 -3.10 -32.64 -35.06
C PRO A 450 -4.24 -33.57 -34.67
N CYS A 451 -5.48 -33.19 -35.02
CA CYS A 451 -6.64 -34.05 -34.81
C CYS A 451 -6.51 -35.32 -35.65
N LYS A 452 -6.74 -36.47 -35.02
CA LYS A 452 -6.92 -37.74 -35.73
C LYS A 452 -8.33 -37.71 -36.32
N PHE A 453 -8.41 -37.77 -37.66
CA PHE A 453 -9.65 -37.76 -38.42
C PHE A 453 -10.37 -39.09 -38.33
#